data_AF-A0A0L1KMY6-F1
#
_entry.id   AF-A0A0L1KMY6-F1
#
_cell.length_a   1.000
_cell.length_b   1.000
_cell.length_c   1.000
_cell.angle_alpha   90.00
_cell.angle_beta   90.00
_cell.angle_gamma   90.00
#
_symmetry.space_group_name_H-M   'P 1'
#
loop_
_entity.id
_entity.type
_entity.pdbx_description
1 polymer ?
#
loop_
_entity_poly.entity_id
_entity_poly.type
_entity_poly.pdbx_seq_one_letter_code
_entity_poly.pdbx_strand_id
1 'polypeptide(L)'
;MNDCYKDSLPNPDAVPLTNYEVIGILQKKLELCRKTLTEKEYRTLPHIRSMEATLKYALIAHRNGSYRTRESIESKRKFLESVTLRLVERRPDLTGPRATHAGLTSSEVTAMLNLEPKSLSDVIVLFPWFAKYEPLDIEEMVMQFTACGTQLK
;
A
#
# COMPACT_ATOMS: atom_id res chain seq x y z
N MET A 1 28.16 14.09 14.88
CA MET A 1 26.71 13.80 14.82
C MET A 1 26.42 13.41 13.38
N ASN A 2 25.79 12.26 13.16
CA ASN A 2 25.68 11.58 11.86
C ASN A 2 24.74 12.30 10.89
N ASP A 3 25.30 12.71 9.75
CA ASP A 3 24.67 13.20 8.52
C ASP A 3 23.92 12.07 7.75
N CYS A 4 23.09 11.24 8.42
CA CYS A 4 22.41 10.11 7.77
C CYS A 4 21.01 10.42 7.21
N TYR A 5 20.58 11.68 7.20
CA TYR A 5 19.25 12.08 6.68
C TYR A 5 19.36 13.12 5.55
N LYS A 6 20.43 13.10 4.76
CA LYS A 6 20.49 13.88 3.52
C LYS A 6 19.64 13.21 2.44
N ASP A 7 18.53 13.87 2.12
CA ASP A 7 18.00 14.02 0.76
C ASP A 7 17.94 12.75 -0.10
N SER A 8 17.31 11.71 0.42
CA SER A 8 16.76 10.67 -0.46
C SER A 8 15.45 11.22 -1.02
N LEU A 9 15.52 11.95 -2.14
CA LEU A 9 14.34 12.15 -2.98
C LEU A 9 13.70 10.76 -3.19
N PRO A 10 12.36 10.62 -3.05
CA PRO A 10 11.71 9.34 -3.26
C PRO A 10 12.11 8.82 -4.64
N ASN A 11 12.68 7.60 -4.66
CA ASN A 11 13.09 6.97 -5.91
C ASN A 11 11.85 6.91 -6.84
N PRO A 12 11.86 7.56 -8.01
CA PRO A 12 10.71 7.62 -8.90
C PRO A 12 10.31 6.25 -9.45
N ASP A 13 11.24 5.29 -9.44
CA ASP A 13 11.01 3.90 -9.86
C ASP A 13 10.59 3.00 -8.69
N ALA A 14 10.41 3.55 -7.48
CA ALA A 14 9.96 2.77 -6.34
C ALA A 14 8.53 2.30 -6.53
N VAL A 15 8.34 0.99 -6.60
CA VAL A 15 7.01 0.37 -6.59
C VAL A 15 6.57 0.18 -5.14
N PRO A 16 5.52 0.88 -4.67
CA PRO A 16 5.04 0.73 -3.30
C PRO A 16 4.39 -0.65 -3.13
N LEU A 17 4.71 -1.31 -2.01
CA LEU A 17 4.17 -2.61 -1.63
C LEU A 17 3.19 -2.47 -0.47
N THR A 18 2.12 -3.24 -0.50
CA THR A 18 1.20 -3.40 0.63
C THR A 18 1.87 -4.18 1.76
N ASN A 19 1.40 -3.98 2.98
CA ASN A 19 1.85 -4.72 4.16
C ASN A 19 1.72 -6.23 3.94
N TYR A 20 0.67 -6.67 3.25
CA TYR A 20 0.46 -8.08 2.89
C TYR A 20 1.51 -8.62 1.93
N GLU A 21 1.84 -7.89 0.87
CA GLU A 21 2.90 -8.28 -0.08
C GLU A 21 4.26 -8.36 0.63
N VAL A 22 4.55 -7.38 1.50
CA VAL A 22 5.76 -7.39 2.34
C VAL A 22 5.79 -8.61 3.25
N ILE A 23 4.69 -8.95 3.93
CA ILE A 23 4.57 -10.16 4.76
C ILE A 23 4.89 -11.41 3.94
N GLY A 24 4.25 -11.58 2.78
CA GLY A 24 4.45 -12.76 1.93
C GLY A 24 5.89 -12.88 1.42
N ILE A 25 6.50 -11.78 0.98
CA ILE A 25 7.90 -11.75 0.53
C ILE A 25 8.84 -12.09 1.68
N LEU A 26 8.65 -11.49 2.86
CA LEU A 26 9.49 -11.73 4.03
C LEU A 26 9.38 -13.17 4.54
N GLN A 27 8.16 -13.73 4.60
CA GLN A 27 7.94 -15.12 4.97
C GLN A 27 8.67 -16.08 4.03
N LYS A 28 8.52 -15.90 2.71
CA LYS A 28 9.20 -16.75 1.71
C LYS A 28 10.72 -16.63 1.79
N LYS A 29 11.24 -15.41 1.97
CA LYS A 29 12.68 -15.19 2.15
C LYS A 29 13.20 -15.83 3.44
N LEU A 30 12.46 -15.73 4.55
CA LEU A 30 12.82 -16.38 5.81
C LEU A 30 12.85 -17.90 5.68
N GLU A 31 11.87 -18.49 4.99
CA GLU A 31 11.85 -19.92 4.72
C GLU A 31 13.07 -20.36 3.89
N LEU A 32 13.41 -19.60 2.85
CA LEU A 32 14.59 -19.88 2.02
C LEU A 32 15.90 -19.76 2.81
N CYS A 33 16.04 -18.72 3.63
CA CYS A 33 17.21 -18.53 4.50
C CYS A 33 17.33 -19.67 5.51
N ARG A 34 16.21 -20.11 6.12
CA ARG A 34 16.23 -21.22 7.08
C ARG A 34 16.63 -22.56 6.43
N LYS A 35 16.25 -22.79 5.18
CA LYS A 35 16.62 -24.01 4.42
C LYS A 35 18.07 -24.02 3.92
N THR A 36 18.73 -22.86 3.85
CA THR A 36 20.09 -22.70 3.29
C THR A 36 21.17 -22.48 4.34
N LEU A 37 20.85 -22.65 5.63
CA LEU A 37 21.81 -22.59 6.73
C LEU A 37 22.74 -23.82 6.72
N THR A 38 23.91 -23.66 6.11
CA THR A 38 25.11 -24.46 6.33
C THR A 38 26.31 -23.50 6.46
N GLU A 39 26.98 -23.50 7.62
CA GLU A 39 28.23 -22.80 8.02
C GLU A 39 28.41 -21.28 7.75
N LYS A 40 27.74 -20.64 6.78
CA LYS A 40 27.69 -19.18 6.56
C LYS A 40 26.87 -18.41 7.62
N GLU A 41 26.47 -19.11 8.68
CA GLU A 41 25.35 -18.81 9.58
C GLU A 41 25.53 -17.53 10.40
N TYR A 42 26.77 -17.11 10.69
CA TYR A 42 27.02 -15.94 11.54
C TYR A 42 26.61 -14.61 10.89
N ARG A 43 26.70 -14.50 9.56
CA ARG A 43 26.37 -13.25 8.83
C ARG A 43 24.88 -13.13 8.48
N THR A 44 24.17 -14.25 8.36
CA THR A 44 22.74 -14.29 8.05
C THR A 44 21.85 -14.19 9.29
N LEU A 45 22.33 -14.57 10.48
CA LEU A 45 21.57 -14.48 11.73
C LEU A 45 21.04 -13.07 12.05
N PRO A 46 21.84 -11.99 11.96
CA PRO A 46 21.32 -10.63 12.15
C PRO A 46 20.28 -10.22 11.09
N HIS A 47 20.46 -10.69 9.84
CA HIS A 47 19.52 -10.43 8.75
C HIS A 47 18.17 -11.13 8.98
N ILE A 48 18.20 -12.39 9.40
CA ILE A 48 17.01 -13.17 9.77
C ILE A 48 16.26 -12.49 10.92
N ARG A 49 16.97 -12.06 11.99
CA ARG A 49 16.36 -11.36 13.13
C ARG A 49 15.72 -10.03 12.72
N SER A 50 16.37 -9.26 11.84
CA SER A 50 15.82 -8.01 11.32
C SER A 50 14.56 -8.24 10.47
N MET A 51 14.58 -9.26 9.62
CA MET A 51 13.41 -9.68 8.85
C MET A 51 12.26 -10.17 9.73
N GLU A 52 12.53 -10.95 10.78
CA GLU A 52 11.53 -11.40 11.75
C GLU A 52 10.92 -10.23 12.53
N ALA A 53 11.73 -9.26 12.94
CA ALA A 53 11.25 -8.04 13.58
C ALA A 53 10.34 -7.23 12.62
N THR A 54 10.75 -7.08 11.37
CA THR A 54 9.98 -6.38 10.33
C THR A 54 8.67 -7.09 10.05
N LEU A 55 8.70 -8.43 9.94
CA LEU A 55 7.52 -9.26 9.77
C LEU A 55 6.57 -9.13 10.97
N LYS A 56 7.09 -9.08 12.20
CA LYS A 56 6.28 -8.86 13.41
C LYS A 56 5.56 -7.52 13.36
N TYR A 57 6.24 -6.43 12.99
CA TYR A 57 5.60 -5.12 12.84
C TYR A 57 4.57 -5.10 11.71
N ALA A 58 4.89 -5.70 10.55
CA ALA A 58 3.98 -5.79 9.43
C ALA A 58 2.72 -6.60 9.79
N LEU A 59 2.87 -7.70 10.55
CA LEU A 59 1.75 -8.50 11.05
C LEU A 59 0.88 -7.76 12.06
N ILE A 60 1.47 -6.92 12.93
CA ILE A 60 0.71 -6.07 13.85
C ILE A 60 -0.10 -5.04 13.06
N ALA A 61 0.51 -4.36 12.09
CA ALA A 61 -0.17 -3.41 11.22
C ALA A 61 -1.28 -4.10 10.39
N HIS A 62 -1.03 -5.31 9.91
CA HIS A 62 -1.99 -6.09 9.12
C HIS A 62 -3.17 -6.62 9.95
N ARG A 63 -2.97 -7.00 11.22
CA ARG A 63 -4.06 -7.46 12.11
C ARG A 63 -5.13 -6.39 12.36
N ASN A 64 -4.81 -5.12 12.15
CA ASN A 64 -5.75 -4.01 12.25
C ASN A 64 -6.47 -3.71 10.92
N GLY A 65 -6.07 -4.34 9.81
CA GLY A 65 -6.72 -4.29 8.50
C GLY A 65 -7.63 -5.52 8.25
N SER A 66 -8.65 -5.35 7.42
CA SER A 66 -9.67 -6.33 7.05
C SER A 66 -9.24 -7.31 5.94
N TYR A 67 -8.04 -7.20 5.36
CA TYR A 67 -7.62 -8.09 4.27
C TYR A 67 -7.19 -9.47 4.75
N ARG A 68 -8.02 -10.47 4.52
CA ARG A 68 -7.74 -11.85 4.95
C ARG A 68 -7.06 -12.72 3.87
N THR A 69 -7.14 -12.31 2.60
CA THR A 69 -6.65 -13.13 1.47
C THR A 69 -6.01 -12.28 0.36
N ARG A 70 -5.18 -12.93 -0.45
CA ARG A 70 -4.53 -12.33 -1.63
C ARG A 70 -5.57 -11.84 -2.63
N GLU A 71 -6.64 -12.62 -2.82
CA GLU A 71 -7.73 -12.33 -3.75
C GLU A 71 -8.48 -11.05 -3.36
N SER A 72 -8.69 -10.83 -2.05
CA SER A 72 -9.34 -9.62 -1.55
C SER A 72 -8.52 -8.36 -1.83
N ILE A 73 -7.20 -8.43 -1.67
CA ILE A 73 -6.29 -7.31 -1.94
C ILE A 73 -6.22 -7.02 -3.43
N GLU A 74 -6.10 -8.05 -4.25
CA GLU A 74 -6.07 -7.91 -5.71
C GLU A 74 -7.37 -7.31 -6.26
N SER A 75 -8.52 -7.77 -5.75
CA SER A 75 -9.83 -7.23 -6.12
C SER A 75 -9.95 -5.74 -5.81
N LYS A 76 -9.52 -5.33 -4.61
CA LYS A 76 -9.54 -3.92 -4.22
C LYS A 76 -8.50 -3.08 -4.94
N ARG A 77 -7.34 -3.63 -5.26
CA ARG A 77 -6.34 -2.95 -6.11
C ARG A 77 -6.94 -2.63 -7.47
N LYS A 78 -7.55 -3.63 -8.14
CA LYS A 78 -8.25 -3.43 -9.41
C LYS A 78 -9.39 -2.42 -9.33
N PHE A 79 -10.14 -2.42 -8.22
CA PHE A 79 -11.16 -1.42 -7.98
C PHE A 79 -10.56 -0.01 -7.89
N LEU A 80 -9.49 0.18 -7.12
CA LEU A 80 -8.84 1.49 -7.00
C LEU A 80 -8.24 1.95 -8.35
N GLU A 81 -7.69 1.03 -9.13
CA GLU A 81 -7.21 1.29 -10.50
C GLU A 81 -8.35 1.71 -11.44
N SER A 82 -9.55 1.14 -11.31
CA SER A 82 -10.72 1.55 -12.10
C SER A 82 -11.28 2.91 -11.66
N VAL A 83 -11.23 3.22 -10.37
CA VAL A 83 -11.55 4.57 -9.84
C VAL A 83 -10.58 5.60 -10.39
N THR A 84 -9.28 5.30 -10.44
CA THR A 84 -8.26 6.18 -11.03
C THR A 84 -8.64 6.58 -12.46
N LEU A 85 -9.08 5.64 -13.29
CA LEU A 85 -9.53 5.93 -14.65
C LEU A 85 -10.75 6.85 -14.67
N ARG A 86 -11.77 6.57 -13.85
CA ARG A 86 -12.99 7.42 -13.76
C ARG A 86 -12.67 8.85 -13.31
N LEU A 87 -11.77 9.03 -12.35
CA LEU A 87 -11.35 10.35 -11.88
C LEU A 87 -10.61 11.14 -12.97
N VAL A 88 -9.81 10.47 -13.79
CA VAL A 88 -9.14 11.06 -14.95
C VAL A 88 -10.18 11.49 -16.00
N GLU A 89 -11.14 10.62 -16.33
CA GLU A 89 -12.20 10.89 -17.31
C GLU A 89 -13.11 12.07 -16.91
N ARG A 90 -13.37 12.26 -15.60
CA ARG A 90 -14.17 13.39 -15.07
C ARG A 90 -13.45 14.74 -15.14
N ARG A 91 -12.15 14.78 -15.49
CA ARG A 91 -11.34 16.00 -15.59
C ARG A 91 -10.71 16.19 -16.98
N PRO A 92 -11.54 16.31 -18.04
CA PRO A 92 -11.06 16.39 -19.42
C PRO A 92 -10.29 17.69 -19.74
N ASP A 93 -10.41 18.70 -18.89
CA ASP A 93 -9.71 19.98 -18.96
C ASP A 93 -8.24 19.89 -18.50
N LEU A 94 -7.87 18.81 -17.81
CA LEU A 94 -6.48 18.53 -17.44
C LEU A 94 -5.71 17.95 -18.65
N THR A 95 -4.86 18.76 -19.26
CA THR A 95 -3.93 18.34 -20.32
C THR A 95 -2.48 18.36 -19.84
N GLY A 96 -1.61 17.58 -20.49
CA GLY A 96 -0.18 17.53 -20.20
C GLY A 96 0.15 16.87 -18.84
N PRO A 97 1.30 17.19 -18.22
CA PRO A 97 1.77 16.55 -16.97
C PRO A 97 0.81 16.66 -15.78
N ARG A 98 -0.17 17.57 -15.84
CA ARG A 98 -1.22 17.74 -14.82
C ARG A 98 -2.30 16.64 -14.90
N ALA A 99 -2.50 16.01 -16.06
CA ALA A 99 -3.37 14.84 -16.20
C ALA A 99 -2.87 13.65 -15.39
N THR A 100 -1.55 13.51 -15.22
CA THR A 100 -0.91 12.48 -14.37
C THR A 100 -1.27 12.60 -12.89
N HIS A 101 -1.84 13.72 -12.45
CA HIS A 101 -2.31 13.94 -11.08
C HIS A 101 -3.84 13.83 -10.93
N ALA A 102 -4.56 13.54 -12.02
CA ALA A 102 -6.02 13.48 -12.03
C ALA A 102 -6.55 12.18 -11.40
N GLY A 103 -5.79 11.09 -11.44
CA GLY A 103 -6.12 9.81 -10.82
C GLY A 103 -5.30 9.52 -9.56
N LEU A 104 -5.54 8.39 -8.90
CA LEU A 104 -4.72 7.94 -7.77
C LEU A 104 -3.35 7.45 -8.26
N THR A 105 -2.30 7.89 -7.59
CA THR A 105 -0.94 7.36 -7.74
C THR A 105 -0.82 5.97 -7.13
N SER A 106 0.18 5.18 -7.55
CA SER A 106 0.46 3.86 -6.97
C SER A 106 0.69 3.91 -5.46
N SER A 107 1.25 5.01 -4.96
CA SER A 107 1.45 5.25 -3.53
C SER A 107 0.12 5.50 -2.81
N GLU A 108 -0.78 6.30 -3.38
CA GLU A 108 -2.13 6.52 -2.85
C GLU A 108 -2.94 5.22 -2.83
N VAL A 109 -2.89 4.42 -3.91
CA VAL A 109 -3.52 3.10 -3.98
C VAL A 109 -2.99 2.19 -2.87
N THR A 110 -1.68 2.11 -2.71
CA THR A 110 -1.06 1.25 -1.69
C THR A 110 -1.37 1.72 -0.27
N ALA A 111 -1.45 3.03 -0.04
CA ALA A 111 -1.81 3.60 1.25
C ALA A 111 -3.27 3.29 1.62
N MET A 112 -4.20 3.42 0.66
CA MET A 112 -5.61 3.02 0.81
C MET A 112 -5.74 1.52 1.15
N LEU A 113 -4.95 0.66 0.48
CA LEU A 113 -4.87 -0.78 0.76
C LEU A 113 -4.19 -1.13 2.08
N ASN A 114 -3.44 -0.22 2.70
CA ASN A 114 -2.79 -0.48 3.98
C ASN A 114 -3.61 0.02 5.17
N LEU A 115 -4.20 1.20 5.07
CA LEU A 115 -4.89 1.85 6.20
C LEU A 115 -6.40 1.64 6.18
N GLU A 116 -6.97 1.23 5.06
CA GLU A 116 -8.38 0.92 4.91
C GLU A 116 -9.37 1.96 5.48
N PRO A 117 -9.34 3.20 4.99
CA PRO A 117 -10.31 4.19 5.45
C PRO A 117 -11.74 3.68 5.24
N LYS A 118 -12.61 3.94 6.23
CA LYS A 118 -14.02 3.50 6.22
C LYS A 118 -14.97 4.66 5.96
N SER A 119 -14.47 5.89 6.06
CA SER A 119 -15.23 7.11 5.82
C SER A 119 -14.44 8.16 5.05
N LEU A 120 -15.15 9.14 4.50
CA LEU A 120 -14.54 10.36 3.96
C LEU A 120 -13.64 11.05 4.99
N SER A 121 -14.08 11.10 6.25
CA SER A 121 -13.29 11.68 7.35
C SER A 121 -11.96 10.95 7.55
N ASP A 122 -11.96 9.62 7.49
CA ASP A 122 -10.72 8.84 7.59
C ASP A 122 -9.76 9.18 6.46
N VAL A 123 -10.27 9.30 5.22
CA VAL A 123 -9.42 9.66 4.07
C VAL A 123 -8.81 11.03 4.25
N ILE A 124 -9.58 12.04 4.64
CA ILE A 124 -9.10 13.40 4.80
C ILE A 124 -8.02 13.48 5.91
N VAL A 125 -8.23 12.78 7.02
CA VAL A 125 -7.30 12.77 8.16
C VAL A 125 -6.03 11.97 7.86
N LEU A 126 -6.16 10.78 7.27
CA LEU A 126 -5.04 9.88 7.00
C LEU A 126 -4.24 10.29 5.77
N PHE A 127 -4.91 10.94 4.80
CA PHE A 127 -4.34 11.29 3.51
C PHE A 127 -4.65 12.75 3.15
N PRO A 128 -4.00 13.74 3.79
CA PRO A 128 -4.27 15.16 3.54
C PRO A 128 -4.14 15.58 2.06
N TRP A 129 -3.31 14.85 1.29
CA TRP A 129 -3.12 15.08 -0.15
C TRP A 129 -4.30 14.64 -1.02
N PHE A 130 -5.31 13.95 -0.46
CA PHE A 130 -6.58 13.69 -1.15
C PHE A 130 -7.45 14.93 -1.28
N ALA A 131 -7.10 16.06 -0.64
CA ALA A 131 -7.80 17.34 -0.79
C ALA A 131 -7.86 17.87 -2.24
N LYS A 132 -7.08 17.29 -3.16
CA LYS A 132 -7.15 17.58 -4.61
C LYS A 132 -8.36 16.95 -5.33
N TYR A 133 -9.10 16.04 -4.68
CA TYR A 133 -10.29 15.39 -5.22
C TYR A 133 -11.57 16.00 -4.61
N GLU A 134 -12.67 15.92 -5.34
CA GLU A 134 -13.97 16.38 -4.82
C GLU A 134 -14.41 15.47 -3.65
N PRO A 135 -14.92 16.03 -2.54
CA PRO A 135 -15.35 15.24 -1.39
C PRO A 135 -16.36 14.14 -1.75
N LEU A 136 -17.28 14.42 -2.68
CA LEU A 136 -18.26 13.45 -3.16
C LEU A 136 -17.61 12.26 -3.90
N ASP A 137 -16.58 12.51 -4.70
CA ASP A 137 -15.83 11.46 -5.39
C ASP A 137 -15.08 10.57 -4.40
N ILE A 138 -14.49 11.18 -3.35
CA ILE A 138 -13.80 10.45 -2.29
C ILE A 138 -14.80 9.59 -1.51
N GLU A 139 -15.96 10.15 -1.15
CA GLU A 139 -17.00 9.44 -0.42
C GLU A 139 -17.55 8.25 -1.22
N GLU A 140 -17.85 8.44 -2.50
CA GLU A 140 -18.27 7.37 -3.42
C GLU A 140 -17.20 6.26 -3.50
N MET A 141 -15.92 6.66 -3.65
CA MET A 141 -14.79 5.73 -3.68
C MET A 141 -14.69 4.93 -2.39
N VAL A 142 -14.77 5.55 -1.22
CA VAL A 142 -14.64 4.87 0.09
C VAL A 142 -15.81 3.91 0.34
N MET A 143 -17.03 4.30 -0.02
CA MET A 143 -18.20 3.44 0.05
C MET A 143 -18.05 2.18 -0.81
N GLN A 144 -17.60 2.32 -2.06
CA GLN A 144 -17.39 1.18 -2.95
C GLN A 144 -16.18 0.34 -2.51
N PHE A 145 -15.11 0.98 -2.02
CA PHE A 145 -13.91 0.33 -1.50
C PHE A 145 -14.19 -0.53 -0.25
N THR A 146 -15.08 -0.06 0.61
CA THR A 146 -15.54 -0.82 1.78
C THR A 146 -16.45 -1.97 1.35
N ALA A 147 -17.37 -1.74 0.41
CA ALA A 147 -18.29 -2.76 -0.12
C ALA A 147 -17.58 -3.89 -0.91
N CYS A 148 -16.46 -3.58 -1.58
CA CYS A 148 -15.67 -4.53 -2.37
C CYS A 148 -15.12 -5.71 -1.53
N GLY A 149 -15.02 -5.57 -0.19
CA GLY A 149 -14.59 -6.64 0.71
C GLY A 149 -15.71 -7.56 1.23
N THR A 150 -16.99 -7.18 1.08
CA THR A 150 -18.14 -7.91 1.65
C THR A 150 -18.81 -8.89 0.70
N GLN A 151 -18.42 -8.92 -0.58
CA GLN A 151 -19.08 -9.73 -1.62
C GLN A 151 -18.50 -11.15 -1.81
N LEU A 152 -17.48 -11.54 -1.06
CA LEU A 152 -16.98 -12.92 -1.04
C LEU A 152 -17.59 -13.66 0.16
N LYS A 153 -18.82 -14.14 0.01
CA LYS A 153 -19.44 -15.14 0.88
C LYS A 153 -19.81 -16.37 0.07
#